data_AF-A0A960PBG8-F1
#
_entry.id   AF-A0A960PBG8-F1
#
_cell.length_a   1.000
_cell.length_b   1.000
_cell.length_c   1.000
_cell.angle_alpha   90.00
_cell.angle_beta   90.00
_cell.angle_gamma   90.00
#
_symmetry.space_group_name_H-M   'P 1'
#
loop_
_entity.id
_entity.type
_entity.pdbx_description
1 polymer ?
#
loop_
_entity_poly.entity_id
_entity_poly.type
_entity_poly.pdbx_seq_one_letter_code
_entity_poly.pdbx_strand_id
1 'polypeptide(L)'
;VFEIMDGVDDVISGYSGGTKEDAKYDIVSTGRTGHAEAILITYDPAVVTYGQLLKIFFSVAHDPTQLNRQGYDVGTQYRSAIFYADDEQKRIAEAYIQQLDAAGVLSKPIVTQVAPLDKFYTAEGYHQDYARGNRANPYIVNVSDPKVAKLKKLYPGCVRKRN
;
A
#
# COMPACT_ATOMS: atom_id res chain seq x y z
N VAL A 1 -1.51 -0.79 8.39
CA VAL A 1 -2.96 -0.61 8.04
C VAL A 1 -3.59 -1.94 7.67
N PHE A 2 -3.10 -2.62 6.62
CA PHE A 2 -3.68 -3.88 6.15
C PHE A 2 -3.56 -5.05 7.14
N GLU A 3 -2.50 -5.14 7.94
CA GLU A 3 -2.32 -6.23 8.93
C GLU A 3 -3.48 -6.44 9.91
N ILE A 4 -4.25 -5.37 10.20
CA ILE A 4 -5.37 -5.44 11.13
C ILE A 4 -6.71 -5.72 10.44
N MET A 5 -6.71 -5.86 9.11
CA MET A 5 -7.92 -6.19 8.37
C MET A 5 -8.30 -7.64 8.59
N ASP A 6 -9.60 -7.89 8.71
CA ASP A 6 -10.12 -9.26 8.76
C ASP A 6 -9.90 -9.94 7.40
N GLY A 7 -9.52 -11.21 7.42
CA GLY A 7 -9.14 -11.96 6.22
C GLY A 7 -7.75 -11.65 5.63
N VAL A 8 -6.99 -10.70 6.17
CA VAL A 8 -5.58 -10.51 5.79
C VAL A 8 -4.69 -11.37 6.68
N ASP A 9 -4.02 -12.35 6.08
CA ASP A 9 -3.18 -13.32 6.79
C ASP A 9 -1.78 -12.77 7.08
N ASP A 10 -1.18 -12.11 6.09
CA ASP A 10 0.19 -11.59 6.20
C ASP A 10 0.40 -10.33 5.36
N VAL A 11 1.30 -9.46 5.82
CA VAL A 11 1.73 -8.25 5.11
C VAL A 11 3.24 -8.10 5.24
N ILE A 12 3.95 -8.26 4.14
CA ILE A 12 5.41 -8.17 4.09
C ILE A 12 5.81 -6.84 3.44
N SER A 13 6.68 -6.08 4.09
CA SER A 13 7.29 -4.86 3.52
C SER A 13 8.44 -5.23 2.56
N GLY A 14 8.56 -4.50 1.46
CA GLY A 14 9.58 -4.78 0.45
C GLY A 14 9.63 -3.78 -0.68
N TYR A 15 10.23 -4.20 -1.78
CA TYR A 15 10.50 -3.40 -2.98
C TYR A 15 10.00 -4.12 -4.23
N SER A 16 9.42 -3.37 -5.17
CA SER A 16 8.97 -3.89 -6.47
C SER A 16 9.12 -2.85 -7.59
N GLY A 17 9.26 -3.32 -8.83
CA GLY A 17 9.40 -2.49 -10.03
C GLY A 17 10.85 -2.17 -10.44
N GLY A 18 11.84 -2.57 -9.65
CA GLY A 18 13.26 -2.52 -10.00
C GLY A 18 13.91 -3.92 -10.05
N THR A 19 15.24 -3.97 -10.00
CA THR A 19 16.04 -5.21 -10.09
C THR A 19 16.43 -5.76 -8.72
N LYS A 20 16.88 -7.02 -8.67
CA LYS A 20 17.27 -7.69 -7.42
C LYS A 20 18.51 -7.06 -6.79
N GLU A 21 19.46 -6.64 -7.62
CA GLU A 21 20.78 -6.16 -7.22
C GLU A 21 20.68 -4.90 -6.36
N ASP A 22 19.70 -4.05 -6.67
CA ASP A 22 19.49 -2.74 -6.06
C ASP A 22 18.34 -2.73 -5.05
N ALA A 23 17.77 -3.89 -4.70
CA ALA A 23 16.68 -4.04 -3.74
C ALA A 23 17.18 -4.02 -2.28
N LYS A 24 17.84 -2.92 -1.88
CA LYS A 24 18.35 -2.66 -0.53
C LYS A 24 17.95 -1.26 -0.10
N TYR A 25 17.58 -1.07 1.17
CA TYR A 25 17.01 0.19 1.63
C TYR A 25 17.89 1.42 1.34
N ASP A 26 19.20 1.31 1.58
CA ASP A 26 20.17 2.38 1.36
C ASP A 26 20.29 2.80 -0.11
N ILE A 27 20.07 1.86 -1.04
CA ILE A 27 20.08 2.14 -2.48
C ILE A 27 18.69 2.62 -2.94
N VAL A 28 17.61 1.95 -2.52
CA VAL A 28 16.23 2.30 -2.88
C VAL A 28 15.86 3.71 -2.42
N SER A 29 16.28 4.09 -1.21
CA SER A 29 16.00 5.42 -0.64
C SER A 29 16.61 6.58 -1.45
N THR A 30 17.56 6.30 -2.36
CA THR A 30 18.07 7.31 -3.31
C THR A 30 17.08 7.68 -4.41
N GLY A 31 16.04 6.86 -4.63
CA GLY A 31 15.04 7.02 -5.69
C GLY A 31 15.53 6.68 -7.11
N ARG A 32 16.71 6.05 -7.26
CA ARG A 32 17.36 5.81 -8.56
C ARG A 32 17.18 4.39 -9.11
N THR A 33 16.58 3.49 -8.36
CA THR A 33 16.55 2.05 -8.65
C THR A 33 15.31 1.60 -9.43
N GLY A 34 14.33 2.49 -9.62
CA GLY A 34 13.01 2.15 -10.17
C GLY A 34 12.08 1.42 -9.19
N HIS A 35 12.59 0.96 -8.04
CA HIS A 35 11.75 0.36 -7.01
C HIS A 35 10.72 1.34 -6.45
N ALA A 36 9.54 0.82 -6.11
CA ALA A 36 8.64 1.41 -5.13
C ALA A 36 8.83 0.66 -3.81
N GLU A 37 8.75 1.37 -2.69
CA GLU A 37 8.41 0.74 -1.42
C GLU A 37 6.98 0.19 -1.53
N ALA A 38 6.84 -1.10 -1.25
CA ALA A 38 5.61 -1.83 -1.48
C ALA A 38 5.34 -2.80 -0.32
N ILE A 39 4.11 -3.28 -0.28
CA ILE A 39 3.71 -4.39 0.58
C ILE A 39 3.20 -5.54 -0.26
N LEU A 40 3.55 -6.77 0.12
CA LEU A 40 2.94 -7.99 -0.37
C LEU A 40 1.88 -8.43 0.64
N ILE A 41 0.63 -8.55 0.19
CA ILE A 41 -0.51 -8.91 1.04
C ILE A 41 -0.97 -10.32 0.69
N THR A 42 -0.94 -11.21 1.67
CA THR A 42 -1.59 -12.52 1.61
C THR A 42 -2.94 -12.44 2.32
N TYR A 43 -4.00 -12.90 1.69
CA TYR A 43 -5.36 -12.77 2.22
C TYR A 43 -6.27 -13.93 1.79
N ASP A 44 -7.30 -14.20 2.60
CA ASP A 44 -8.37 -15.16 2.30
C ASP A 44 -9.47 -14.48 1.48
N PRO A 45 -9.64 -14.82 0.19
CA PRO A 45 -10.66 -14.22 -0.67
C PRO A 45 -12.10 -14.57 -0.24
N ALA A 46 -12.29 -15.58 0.63
CA ALA A 46 -13.61 -15.88 1.21
C ALA A 46 -14.02 -14.89 2.30
N VAL A 47 -13.06 -14.16 2.89
CA VAL A 47 -13.29 -13.19 3.98
C VAL A 47 -13.13 -11.75 3.48
N VAL A 48 -12.10 -11.48 2.68
CA VAL A 48 -11.82 -10.15 2.12
C VAL A 48 -11.53 -10.22 0.63
N THR A 49 -12.24 -9.41 -0.15
CA THR A 49 -12.08 -9.34 -1.60
C THR A 49 -10.96 -8.39 -2.01
N TYR A 50 -10.40 -8.61 -3.21
CA TYR A 50 -9.45 -7.68 -3.81
C TYR A 50 -10.01 -6.25 -3.92
N GLY A 51 -11.29 -6.10 -4.25
CA GLY A 51 -11.97 -4.80 -4.28
C GLY A 51 -12.03 -4.11 -2.92
N GLN A 52 -12.16 -4.85 -1.81
CA GLN A 52 -12.06 -4.27 -0.47
C GLN A 52 -10.63 -3.83 -0.13
N LEU A 53 -9.60 -4.57 -0.57
CA LEU A 53 -8.21 -4.13 -0.43
C LEU A 53 -7.97 -2.83 -1.20
N LEU A 54 -8.44 -2.74 -2.45
CA LEU A 54 -8.38 -1.51 -3.26
C LEU A 54 -9.13 -0.36 -2.59
N LYS A 55 -10.31 -0.63 -2.01
CA LYS A 55 -11.06 0.37 -1.26
C LYS A 55 -10.22 0.96 -0.13
N ILE A 56 -9.55 0.13 0.67
CA ILE A 56 -8.68 0.62 1.75
C ILE A 56 -7.43 1.32 1.20
N PHE A 57 -6.84 0.81 0.12
CA PHE A 57 -5.72 1.45 -0.58
C PHE A 57 -6.03 2.89 -0.99
N PHE A 58 -7.13 3.11 -1.73
CA PHE A 58 -7.48 4.44 -2.25
C PHE A 58 -8.08 5.39 -1.21
N SER A 59 -8.68 4.89 -0.13
CA SER A 59 -9.38 5.75 0.84
C SER A 59 -8.64 5.96 2.16
N VAL A 60 -7.71 5.06 2.54
CA VAL A 60 -7.06 5.08 3.86
C VAL A 60 -5.53 5.04 3.78
N ALA A 61 -4.96 4.18 2.94
CA ALA A 61 -3.54 3.85 3.01
C ALA A 61 -2.62 5.04 2.67
N HIS A 62 -3.00 5.83 1.66
CA HIS A 62 -2.21 6.95 1.15
C HIS A 62 -3.08 7.91 0.31
N ASP A 63 -2.47 8.95 -0.26
CA ASP A 63 -3.10 9.87 -1.22
C ASP A 63 -2.72 9.46 -2.65
N PRO A 64 -3.65 8.83 -3.41
CA PRO A 64 -3.37 8.31 -4.75
C PRO A 64 -3.21 9.40 -5.82
N THR A 65 -3.36 10.68 -5.46
CA THR A 65 -3.25 11.83 -6.37
C THR A 65 -1.85 12.48 -6.33
N GLN A 66 -0.99 12.03 -5.40
CA GLN A 66 0.36 12.55 -5.25
C GLN A 66 1.35 11.76 -6.09
N LEU A 67 1.83 12.38 -7.17
CA LEU A 67 2.86 11.80 -8.03
C LEU A 67 4.21 11.78 -7.29
N ASN A 68 4.83 10.58 -7.22
CA ASN A 68 6.17 10.34 -6.65
C ASN A 68 6.36 10.96 -5.26
N ARG A 69 5.33 10.87 -4.40
CA ARG A 69 5.33 11.45 -3.06
C ARG A 69 4.19 10.88 -2.25
N GLN A 70 4.35 10.75 -0.93
CA GLN A 70 3.25 10.64 0.03
C GLN A 70 3.49 11.55 1.24
N GLY A 71 2.72 12.64 1.32
CA GLY A 71 2.91 13.65 2.36
C GLY A 71 4.30 14.28 2.27
N TYR A 72 5.11 14.09 3.31
CA TYR A 72 6.48 14.61 3.38
C TYR A 72 7.51 13.70 2.71
N ASP A 73 7.15 12.45 2.38
CA ASP A 73 8.06 11.49 1.76
C ASP A 73 8.06 11.71 0.24
N VAL A 74 9.17 12.18 -0.31
CA VAL A 74 9.28 12.60 -1.73
C VAL A 74 10.29 11.72 -2.46
N GLY A 75 9.88 11.17 -3.60
CA GLY A 75 10.70 10.28 -4.41
C GLY A 75 9.88 9.24 -5.18
N THR A 76 10.45 8.71 -6.25
CA THR A 76 9.83 7.66 -7.08
C THR A 76 9.58 6.38 -6.29
N GLN A 77 10.34 6.13 -5.23
CA GLN A 77 10.16 5.03 -4.30
C GLN A 77 8.87 5.14 -3.47
N TYR A 78 8.30 6.34 -3.34
CA TYR A 78 7.02 6.57 -2.63
C TYR A 78 5.84 6.76 -3.59
N ARG A 79 5.99 6.42 -4.87
CA ARG A 79 4.90 6.52 -5.83
C ARG A 79 3.76 5.57 -5.46
N SER A 80 2.53 5.96 -5.77
CA SER A 80 1.40 5.04 -5.70
C SER A 80 1.46 4.04 -6.85
N ALA A 81 1.46 2.75 -6.53
CA ALA A 81 1.46 1.68 -7.52
C ALA A 81 0.67 0.46 -7.03
N ILE A 82 0.08 -0.26 -7.97
CA ILE A 82 -0.53 -1.58 -7.81
C ILE A 82 0.23 -2.52 -8.75
N PHE A 83 0.90 -3.51 -8.17
CA PHE A 83 1.57 -4.58 -8.91
C PHE A 83 0.63 -5.80 -8.98
N TYR A 84 0.03 -6.06 -10.14
CA TYR A 84 -0.94 -7.15 -10.29
C TYR A 84 -0.26 -8.49 -10.56
N ALA A 85 -0.77 -9.55 -9.96
CA ALA A 85 -0.27 -10.92 -10.16
C ALA A 85 -0.86 -11.60 -11.40
N ASP A 86 -2.04 -11.16 -11.85
CA ASP A 86 -2.78 -11.72 -12.97
C ASP A 86 -3.66 -10.66 -13.68
N ASP A 87 -4.21 -11.03 -14.83
CA ASP A 87 -5.04 -10.14 -15.67
C ASP A 87 -6.36 -9.74 -14.99
N GLU A 88 -6.88 -10.56 -14.07
CA GLU A 88 -8.12 -10.26 -13.36
C GLU A 88 -7.89 -9.15 -12.33
N GLN A 89 -6.80 -9.20 -11.58
CA GLN A 89 -6.38 -8.11 -10.70
C GLN A 89 -6.14 -6.82 -11.48
N LYS A 90 -5.47 -6.90 -12.64
CA LYS A 90 -5.29 -5.74 -13.52
C LYS A 90 -6.64 -5.12 -13.90
N ARG A 91 -7.55 -5.93 -14.41
CA ARG A 91 -8.89 -5.49 -14.86
C ARG A 91 -9.67 -4.85 -13.73
N ILE A 92 -9.67 -5.46 -12.54
CA ILE A 92 -10.38 -4.92 -11.37
C ILE A 92 -9.74 -3.60 -10.92
N ALA A 93 -8.41 -3.50 -10.87
CA ALA A 93 -7.72 -2.28 -10.45
C ALA A 93 -7.99 -1.11 -11.41
N GLU A 94 -7.88 -1.34 -12.71
CA GLU A 94 -8.16 -0.33 -13.74
C GLU A 94 -9.63 0.12 -13.70
N ALA A 95 -10.57 -0.82 -13.59
CA ALA A 95 -11.99 -0.50 -13.48
C ALA A 95 -12.31 0.29 -12.20
N TYR A 96 -11.66 -0.05 -11.08
CA TYR A 96 -11.85 0.67 -9.82
C TYR A 96 -11.34 2.11 -9.89
N ILE A 97 -10.18 2.34 -10.52
CA ILE A 97 -9.64 3.68 -10.77
C ILE A 97 -10.62 4.49 -11.63
N GLN A 98 -11.07 3.92 -12.74
CA GLN A 98 -12.04 4.56 -13.63
C GLN A 98 -13.35 4.92 -12.91
N GLN A 99 -13.84 4.03 -12.05
CA GLN A 99 -15.03 4.29 -11.25
C GLN A 99 -14.83 5.47 -10.28
N LEU A 100 -13.67 5.55 -9.61
CA LEU A 100 -13.37 6.65 -8.70
C LEU A 100 -13.23 7.99 -9.42
N ASP A 101 -12.55 8.01 -10.57
CA ASP A 101 -12.39 9.21 -11.38
C ASP A 101 -13.74 9.69 -11.93
N ALA A 102 -14.57 8.78 -12.46
CA ALA A 102 -15.90 9.10 -12.96
C ALA A 102 -16.84 9.61 -11.85
N ALA A 103 -16.70 9.10 -10.64
CA ALA A 103 -17.48 9.54 -9.49
C ALA A 103 -16.98 10.87 -8.88
N GLY A 104 -15.80 11.38 -9.29
CA GLY A 104 -15.24 12.64 -8.80
C GLY A 104 -14.99 12.65 -7.29
N VAL A 105 -14.71 11.48 -6.69
CA VAL A 105 -14.58 11.33 -5.23
C VAL A 105 -13.32 12.05 -4.71
N LEU A 106 -12.31 12.20 -5.57
CA LEU A 106 -11.06 12.87 -5.26
C LEU A 106 -10.99 14.21 -6.01
N SER A 107 -10.40 15.22 -5.37
CA SER A 107 -10.28 16.57 -5.94
C SER A 107 -9.25 16.67 -7.06
N LYS A 108 -8.44 15.63 -7.26
CA LYS A 108 -7.39 15.54 -8.28
C LYS A 108 -7.42 14.15 -8.92
N PRO A 109 -6.96 14.01 -10.17
CA PRO A 109 -6.88 12.72 -10.84
C PRO A 109 -6.00 11.73 -10.08
N ILE A 110 -6.38 10.46 -10.13
CA ILE A 110 -5.56 9.36 -9.62
C ILE A 110 -4.32 9.21 -10.51
N VAL A 111 -3.13 9.13 -9.89
CA VAL A 111 -1.86 8.90 -10.58
C VAL A 111 -1.23 7.54 -10.23
N THR A 112 -2.02 6.65 -9.61
CA THR A 112 -1.62 5.29 -9.28
C THR A 112 -1.24 4.51 -10.53
N GLN A 113 -0.04 3.93 -10.55
CA GLN A 113 0.40 3.04 -11.62
C GLN A 113 -0.23 1.66 -11.44
N VAL A 114 -0.68 1.03 -12.54
CA VAL A 114 -1.08 -0.38 -12.57
C VAL A 114 -0.07 -1.12 -13.45
N ALA A 115 0.77 -1.94 -12.84
CA ALA A 115 1.91 -2.59 -13.50
C ALA A 115 1.94 -4.09 -13.17
N PRO A 116 2.49 -4.96 -14.05
CA PRO A 116 2.65 -6.37 -13.72
C PRO A 116 3.61 -6.56 -12.55
N LEU A 117 3.34 -7.56 -11.71
CA LEU A 117 4.26 -7.99 -10.67
C LEU A 117 5.33 -8.93 -11.25
N ASP A 118 6.47 -8.37 -11.65
CA ASP A 118 7.61 -9.19 -12.13
C ASP A 118 8.26 -9.96 -10.96
N LYS A 119 8.69 -9.22 -9.93
CA LYS A 119 9.28 -9.72 -8.68
C LYS A 119 9.00 -8.78 -7.52
N PHE A 120 8.84 -9.38 -6.34
CA PHE A 120 8.84 -8.70 -5.05
C PHE A 120 10.10 -9.08 -4.28
N TYR A 121 10.78 -8.07 -3.71
CA TYR A 121 11.98 -8.25 -2.91
C TYR A 121 11.68 -7.85 -1.47
N THR A 122 11.69 -8.82 -0.56
CA THR A 122 11.46 -8.57 0.87
C THR A 122 12.51 -7.60 1.42
N ALA A 123 12.05 -6.54 2.10
CA ALA A 123 12.92 -5.60 2.78
C ALA A 123 13.58 -6.26 4.00
N GLU A 124 14.63 -5.63 4.49
CA GLU A 124 15.41 -6.05 5.65
C GLU A 124 14.51 -6.26 6.89
N GLY A 125 14.89 -7.18 7.77
CA GLY A 125 14.05 -7.59 8.91
C GLY A 125 13.65 -6.45 9.85
N TYR A 126 14.46 -5.39 9.94
CA TYR A 126 14.14 -4.22 10.77
C TYR A 126 13.03 -3.34 10.18
N HIS A 127 12.64 -3.52 8.92
CA HIS A 127 11.49 -2.86 8.31
C HIS A 127 10.16 -3.61 8.53
N GLN A 128 10.24 -4.91 8.85
CA GLN A 128 9.06 -5.72 9.13
C GLN A 128 8.49 -5.33 10.50
N ASP A 129 7.16 -5.24 10.62
CA ASP A 129 6.49 -4.85 11.86
C ASP A 129 6.99 -3.51 12.47
N TYR A 130 7.59 -2.63 11.68
CA TYR A 130 8.27 -1.43 12.18
C TYR A 130 7.39 -0.58 13.09
N ALA A 131 6.13 -0.35 12.70
CA ALA A 131 5.17 0.41 13.49
C ALA A 131 4.87 -0.25 14.84
N ARG A 132 4.83 -1.59 14.91
CA ARG A 132 4.58 -2.35 16.14
C ARG A 132 5.74 -2.24 17.12
N GLY A 133 6.97 -2.31 16.62
CA GLY A 133 8.19 -2.17 17.43
C GLY A 133 8.51 -0.74 17.85
N ASN A 134 8.01 0.27 17.13
CA ASN A 134 8.40 1.67 17.30
C ASN A 134 7.21 2.59 17.61
N ARG A 135 6.35 2.21 18.56
CA ARG A 135 5.09 2.92 18.88
C ARG A 135 5.28 4.39 19.28
N ALA A 136 6.41 4.75 19.86
CA ALA A 136 6.72 6.13 20.28
C ALA A 136 7.38 6.97 19.19
N ASN A 137 7.72 6.39 18.03
CA ASN A 137 8.34 7.14 16.94
C ASN A 137 7.37 8.22 16.43
N PRO A 138 7.78 9.50 16.37
CA PRO A 138 6.92 10.59 15.91
C PRO A 138 6.32 10.37 14.52
N TYR A 139 7.04 9.70 13.62
CA TYR A 139 6.50 9.35 12.30
C TYR A 139 5.33 8.37 12.40
N ILE A 140 5.43 7.36 13.27
CA ILE A 140 4.33 6.42 13.51
C ILE A 140 3.11 7.15 14.09
N VAL A 141 3.33 7.97 15.12
CA VAL A 141 2.25 8.71 15.80
C VAL A 141 1.54 9.71 14.87
N ASN A 142 2.29 10.42 14.03
CA ASN A 142 1.75 11.51 13.22
C ASN A 142 1.32 11.08 11.80
N VAL A 143 1.86 9.98 11.27
CA VAL A 143 1.58 9.54 9.89
C VAL A 143 0.84 8.21 9.84
N SER A 144 1.30 7.21 10.60
CA SER A 144 0.76 5.83 10.50
C SER A 144 -0.48 5.59 11.36
N ASP A 145 -0.44 6.00 12.63
CA ASP A 145 -1.55 5.83 13.57
C ASP A 145 -2.85 6.54 13.12
N PRO A 146 -2.81 7.76 12.54
CA PRO A 146 -4.00 8.40 11.99
C PRO A 146 -4.65 7.59 10.87
N LYS A 147 -3.87 6.89 10.03
CA LYS A 147 -4.41 5.99 8.98
C LYS A 147 -5.12 4.79 9.60
N VAL A 148 -4.53 4.20 10.65
CA VAL A 148 -5.15 3.09 11.40
C VAL A 148 -6.45 3.54 12.09
N ALA A 149 -6.45 4.72 12.70
CA ALA A 149 -7.66 5.30 13.30
C ALA A 149 -8.73 5.57 12.24
N LYS A 150 -8.35 6.08 11.07
CA LYS A 150 -9.24 6.28 9.92
C LYS A 150 -9.86 4.96 9.44
N LEU A 151 -9.07 3.88 9.34
CA LEU A 151 -9.59 2.54 9.01
C LEU A 151 -10.67 2.10 9.99
N LYS A 152 -10.37 2.14 11.29
CA LYS A 152 -11.30 1.73 12.36
C LYS A 152 -12.59 2.56 12.38
N LYS A 153 -12.49 3.87 12.07
CA LYS A 153 -13.63 4.78 12.04
C LYS A 153 -14.52 4.57 10.81
N LEU A 154 -13.93 4.48 9.62
CA LEU A 154 -14.69 4.43 8.36
C LEU A 154 -15.14 3.01 7.99
N TYR A 155 -14.36 2.01 8.37
CA TYR A 155 -14.59 0.61 7.98
C TYR A 155 -14.42 -0.34 9.18
N PRO A 156 -15.16 -0.15 10.29
CA PRO A 156 -15.03 -1.00 11.47
C PRO A 156 -15.29 -2.49 11.18
N GLY A 157 -16.17 -2.79 10.21
CA GLY A 157 -16.46 -4.17 9.78
C GLY A 157 -15.34 -4.83 8.97
N CYS A 158 -14.33 -4.07 8.53
CA CYS A 158 -13.16 -4.62 7.85
C CYS A 158 -12.01 -4.93 8.81
N VAL A 159 -12.11 -4.59 10.09
CA VAL A 159 -11.05 -4.78 11.08
C VAL A 159 -11.30 -6.08 11.84
N ARG A 160 -10.26 -6.90 12.01
CA ARG A 160 -10.31 -8.13 12.79
C ARG A 160 -10.86 -7.84 14.19
N LYS A 161 -11.93 -8.54 14.57
CA LYS A 161 -12.45 -8.45 15.94
C LYS A 161 -11.40 -8.98 16.90
N ARG A 162 -11.08 -8.22 17.94
CA ARG A 162 -10.30 -8.77 19.06
C ARG A 162 -11.22 -9.76 19.79
N ASN A 163 -10.83 -11.03 19.78
CA ASN A 163 -11.32 -12.00 20.75
C ASN A 163 -10.70 -11.69 22.11
#